data_AF-A0A973LF21-F1
#
_entry.id   AF-A0A973LF21-F1
#
_cell.length_a   1.000
_cell.length_b   1.000
_cell.length_c   1.000
_cell.angle_alpha   90.00
_cell.angle_beta   90.00
_cell.angle_gamma   90.00
#
_symmetry.space_group_name_H-M   'P 1'
#
loop_
_entity.id
_entity.type
_entity.pdbx_description
1 polymer ?
#
loop_
_entity_poly.entity_id
_entity_poly.type
_entity_poly.pdbx_seq_one_letter_code
_entity_poly.pdbx_strand_id
1 'polypeptide(L)'
;HSHAHSHSLATIQAAYEEQLAVVEEAGARVILMASRALAATAQSAEDYFTVYTPLLTQASNPVILHWLGDMFDPALTGYWGSQDIPTAMDTVLDLINAHPTKVDGIKVSLLNADYEIDLRRRLPPGVRLYTGDDFNYPDLIKGDESGHSDALLGIFDGIARPASQALRALDTGDLDTYDRLMTPTIALSRHIFERPTFNYKTGLVFLAYLNGHQDHFRMVGGLETARDAAHLTELYRLAQIAGVIDDPDLAGARFKTVVA
;
A
#
# COMPACT_ATOMS: atom_id res chain seq x y z
N HIS A 1 22.09 17.34 16.06
CA HIS A 1 21.04 16.43 15.56
C HIS A 1 21.04 15.19 16.43
N SER A 2 19.87 14.83 16.96
CA SER A 2 19.71 13.93 18.10
C SER A 2 20.28 12.53 17.85
N HIS A 3 20.93 11.95 18.85
CA HIS A 3 21.30 10.54 18.84
C HIS A 3 20.06 9.68 18.61
N ALA A 4 19.86 9.18 17.38
CA ALA A 4 18.92 8.11 17.13
C ALA A 4 19.31 6.95 18.04
N HIS A 5 18.46 6.60 19.00
CA HIS A 5 18.68 5.44 19.84
C HIS A 5 18.52 4.22 18.93
N SER A 6 19.63 3.64 18.47
CA SER A 6 19.59 2.37 17.77
C SER A 6 19.13 1.32 18.77
N HIS A 7 18.00 0.68 18.49
CA HIS A 7 17.51 -0.44 19.26
C HIS A 7 18.31 -1.68 18.85
N SER A 8 18.57 -2.62 19.77
CA SER A 8 19.17 -3.89 19.35
C SER A 8 18.20 -4.67 18.46
N LEU A 9 18.71 -5.52 17.56
CA LEU A 9 17.87 -6.40 16.73
C LEU A 9 16.92 -7.25 17.60
N ALA A 10 17.40 -7.73 18.75
CA ALA A 10 16.58 -8.47 19.71
C ALA A 10 15.41 -7.63 20.28
N THR A 11 15.63 -6.34 20.55
CA THR A 11 14.56 -5.44 21.01
C THR A 11 13.52 -5.22 19.91
N ILE A 12 13.98 -5.07 18.67
CA ILE A 12 13.11 -4.89 17.51
C ILE A 12 12.28 -6.15 17.24
N GLN A 13 12.91 -7.32 17.30
CA GLN A 13 12.24 -8.61 17.18
C GLN A 13 11.17 -8.77 18.26
N ALA A 14 11.50 -8.52 19.55
CA ALA A 14 10.53 -8.60 20.64
C ALA A 14 9.31 -7.68 20.42
N ALA A 15 9.52 -6.47 19.88
CA ALA A 15 8.42 -5.55 19.56
C ALA A 15 7.53 -6.07 18.42
N TYR A 16 8.08 -6.82 17.46
CA TYR A 16 7.29 -7.52 16.46
C TYR A 16 6.53 -8.71 17.05
N GLU A 17 7.16 -9.50 17.92
CA GLU A 17 6.54 -10.67 18.55
C GLU A 17 5.31 -10.28 19.39
N GLU A 18 5.39 -9.17 20.13
CA GLU A 18 4.25 -8.63 20.89
C GLU A 18 3.06 -8.28 19.97
N GLN A 19 3.31 -7.52 18.90
CA GLN A 19 2.27 -7.13 17.95
C GLN A 19 1.72 -8.32 17.18
N LEU A 20 2.57 -9.29 16.82
CA LEU A 20 2.15 -10.53 16.18
C LEU A 20 1.16 -11.29 17.07
N ALA A 21 1.48 -11.46 18.35
CA ALA A 21 0.62 -12.15 19.30
C ALA A 21 -0.75 -11.47 19.43
N VAL A 22 -0.80 -10.13 19.50
CA VAL A 22 -2.06 -9.38 19.56
C VAL A 22 -2.93 -9.62 18.31
N VAL A 23 -2.32 -9.59 17.12
CA VAL A 23 -3.06 -9.81 15.85
C VAL A 23 -3.57 -11.26 15.76
N GLU A 24 -2.75 -12.23 16.15
CA GLU A 24 -3.14 -13.65 16.14
C GLU A 24 -4.20 -13.98 17.19
N GLU A 25 -4.12 -13.41 18.40
CA GLU A 25 -5.15 -13.58 19.45
C GLU A 25 -6.50 -13.01 19.01
N ALA A 26 -6.49 -11.94 18.21
CA ALA A 26 -7.69 -11.39 17.59
C ALA A 26 -8.24 -12.27 16.43
N GLY A 27 -7.58 -13.37 16.07
CA GLY A 27 -7.95 -14.25 14.97
C GLY A 27 -7.75 -13.62 13.59
N ALA A 28 -6.96 -12.55 13.50
CA ALA A 28 -6.72 -11.82 12.27
C ALA A 28 -5.49 -12.37 11.54
N ARG A 29 -5.51 -12.22 10.21
CA ARG A 29 -4.34 -12.52 9.38
C ARG A 29 -3.32 -11.39 9.47
N VAL A 30 -2.05 -11.75 9.61
CA VAL A 30 -0.96 -10.79 9.85
C VAL A 30 -0.45 -10.20 8.54
N ILE A 31 -0.36 -8.87 8.51
CA ILE A 31 0.48 -8.12 7.57
C ILE A 31 1.73 -7.68 8.34
N LEU A 32 2.88 -8.26 8.01
CA LEU A 32 4.14 -7.95 8.68
C LEU A 32 4.74 -6.68 8.07
N MET A 33 4.48 -5.55 8.75
CA MET A 33 4.90 -4.22 8.30
C MET A 33 6.41 -4.02 8.37
N ALA A 34 6.94 -3.16 7.50
CA ALA A 34 8.30 -2.64 7.62
C ALA A 34 8.49 -1.82 8.92
N SER A 35 9.69 -1.87 9.50
CA SER A 35 10.03 -1.22 10.78
C SER A 35 11.06 -0.11 10.60
N ARG A 36 10.71 1.11 10.99
CA ARG A 36 11.65 2.25 11.04
C ARG A 36 12.87 1.96 11.92
N ALA A 37 12.66 1.27 13.05
CA ALA A 37 13.75 0.92 13.95
C ALA A 37 14.71 -0.10 13.31
N LEU A 38 14.18 -1.05 12.53
CA LEU A 38 15.00 -1.99 11.78
C LEU A 38 15.77 -1.31 10.66
N ALA A 39 15.11 -0.46 9.87
CA ALA A 39 15.74 0.31 8.81
C ALA A 39 16.92 1.16 9.33
N ALA A 40 16.76 1.75 10.52
CA ALA A 40 17.78 2.57 11.16
C ALA A 40 18.91 1.77 11.85
N THR A 41 18.70 0.47 12.12
CA THR A 41 19.62 -0.36 12.92
C THR A 41 20.40 -1.36 12.06
N ALA A 42 19.74 -1.98 11.08
CA ALA A 42 20.33 -3.02 10.25
C ALA A 42 21.54 -2.48 9.46
N GLN A 43 22.62 -3.24 9.46
CA GLN A 43 23.86 -2.92 8.75
C GLN A 43 24.06 -3.80 7.51
N SER A 44 23.28 -4.88 7.39
CA SER A 44 23.35 -5.79 6.25
C SER A 44 22.00 -6.47 5.99
N ALA A 45 21.94 -7.25 4.89
CA ALA A 45 20.80 -8.10 4.60
C ALA A 45 20.57 -9.13 5.72
N GLU A 46 21.63 -9.75 6.26
CA GLU A 46 21.55 -10.77 7.31
C GLU A 46 20.85 -10.29 8.59
N ASP A 47 20.92 -8.99 8.91
CA ASP A 47 20.19 -8.42 10.05
C ASP A 47 18.67 -8.47 9.85
N TYR A 48 18.19 -8.32 8.60
CA TYR A 48 16.78 -8.54 8.27
C TYR A 48 16.39 -10.01 8.45
N PHE A 49 17.22 -10.96 8.00
CA PHE A 49 16.96 -12.39 8.24
C PHE A 49 16.90 -12.71 9.73
N THR A 50 17.81 -12.14 10.52
CA THR A 50 17.85 -12.32 11.98
C THR A 50 16.52 -11.94 12.63
N VAL A 51 15.87 -10.86 12.18
CA VAL A 51 14.59 -10.41 12.72
C VAL A 51 13.39 -11.13 12.09
N TYR A 52 13.36 -11.32 10.78
CA TYR A 52 12.18 -11.87 10.08
C TYR A 52 12.06 -13.39 10.20
N THR A 53 13.17 -14.13 10.29
CA THR A 53 13.15 -15.61 10.32
C THR A 53 12.39 -16.15 11.53
N PRO A 54 12.63 -15.68 12.78
CA PRO A 54 11.85 -16.11 13.94
C PRO A 54 10.36 -15.78 13.80
N LEU A 55 10.03 -14.58 13.31
CA LEU A 55 8.65 -14.11 13.12
C LEU A 55 7.87 -14.98 12.13
N LEU A 56 8.48 -15.30 10.99
CA LEU A 56 7.88 -16.20 9.99
C LEU A 56 7.74 -17.63 10.52
N THR A 57 8.74 -18.11 11.26
CA THR A 57 8.74 -19.47 11.82
C THR A 57 7.62 -19.65 12.84
N GLN A 58 7.46 -18.69 13.75
CA GLN A 58 6.48 -18.75 14.84
C GLN A 58 5.05 -18.42 14.40
N ALA A 59 4.87 -17.62 13.33
CA ALA A 59 3.54 -17.24 12.86
C ALA A 59 2.67 -18.48 12.61
N SER A 60 1.47 -18.46 13.18
CA SER A 60 0.51 -19.55 13.17
C SER A 60 -0.08 -19.79 11.78
N ASN A 61 -0.18 -18.73 10.97
CA ASN A 61 -0.69 -18.75 9.60
C ASN A 61 0.25 -17.99 8.64
N PRO A 62 0.18 -18.25 7.32
CA PRO A 62 0.95 -17.51 6.33
C PRO A 62 0.69 -16.00 6.39
N VAL A 63 1.75 -15.21 6.55
CA VAL A 63 1.68 -13.75 6.65
C VAL A 63 1.71 -13.09 5.28
N ILE A 64 1.34 -11.81 5.23
CA ILE A 64 1.65 -10.93 4.09
C ILE A 64 2.85 -10.06 4.50
N LEU A 65 3.96 -10.14 3.76
CA LEU A 65 5.05 -9.19 3.94
C LEU A 65 4.65 -7.83 3.36
N HIS A 66 5.05 -6.72 3.97
CA HIS A 66 4.78 -5.39 3.43
C HIS A 66 6.07 -4.59 3.25
N TRP A 67 6.45 -4.39 1.99
CA TRP A 67 7.55 -3.52 1.60
C TRP A 67 7.01 -2.13 1.24
N LEU A 68 7.13 -1.20 2.19
CA LEU A 68 6.75 0.19 2.03
C LEU A 68 7.96 1.03 1.60
N GLY A 69 7.87 1.68 0.44
CA GLY A 69 8.93 2.55 -0.06
C GLY A 69 9.03 3.89 0.68
N ASP A 70 10.17 4.56 0.52
CA ASP A 70 10.52 5.79 1.22
C ASP A 70 9.72 7.05 0.81
N MET A 71 9.07 7.03 -0.36
CA MET A 71 8.10 8.04 -0.76
C MET A 71 6.85 8.07 0.15
N PHE A 72 6.53 6.94 0.77
CA PHE A 72 5.48 6.85 1.79
C PHE A 72 6.00 7.05 3.21
N ASP A 73 7.25 6.68 3.47
CA ASP A 73 7.89 6.85 4.77
C ASP A 73 9.42 6.99 4.63
N PRO A 74 9.96 8.23 4.66
CA PRO A 74 11.40 8.46 4.47
C PRO A 74 12.30 7.76 5.51
N ALA A 75 11.75 7.34 6.65
CA ALA A 75 12.51 6.58 7.64
C ALA A 75 12.74 5.10 7.26
N LEU A 76 12.20 4.66 6.11
CA LEU A 76 12.38 3.30 5.57
C LEU A 76 13.34 3.26 4.37
N THR A 77 14.05 4.35 4.05
CA THR A 77 15.05 4.34 2.97
C THR A 77 16.06 3.23 3.17
N GLY A 78 16.30 2.44 2.11
CA GLY A 78 17.23 1.31 2.14
C GLY A 78 16.69 0.06 2.85
N TYR A 79 15.37 -0.06 3.02
CA TYR A 79 14.77 -1.28 3.56
C TYR A 79 15.23 -2.53 2.78
N TRP A 80 15.43 -3.64 3.49
CA TRP A 80 16.10 -4.85 3.01
C TRP A 80 17.61 -4.71 2.76
N GLY A 81 18.24 -3.67 3.33
CA GLY A 81 19.71 -3.59 3.43
C GLY A 81 20.40 -2.94 2.23
N SER A 82 19.63 -2.43 1.25
CA SER A 82 20.18 -1.74 0.09
C SER A 82 19.25 -0.63 -0.41
N GLN A 83 19.82 0.48 -0.90
CA GLN A 83 19.09 1.49 -1.67
C GLN A 83 18.99 1.11 -3.15
N ASP A 84 19.80 0.16 -3.62
CA ASP A 84 19.65 -0.45 -4.94
C ASP A 84 18.50 -1.45 -4.88
N ILE A 85 17.39 -1.13 -5.56
CA ILE A 85 16.14 -1.91 -5.50
C ILE A 85 16.33 -3.36 -5.96
N PRO A 86 17.04 -3.67 -7.08
CA PRO A 86 17.35 -5.05 -7.44
C PRO A 86 18.04 -5.83 -6.31
N THR A 87 19.05 -5.25 -5.66
CA THR A 87 19.74 -5.89 -4.51
C THR A 87 18.81 -6.11 -3.31
N ALA A 88 17.97 -5.12 -2.98
CA ALA A 88 16.96 -5.25 -1.92
C ALA A 88 15.90 -6.32 -2.26
N MET A 89 15.55 -6.45 -3.54
CA MET A 89 14.64 -7.47 -4.05
C MET A 89 15.21 -8.88 -3.88
N ASP A 90 16.49 -9.07 -4.16
CA ASP A 90 17.19 -10.34 -3.93
C ASP A 90 17.10 -10.75 -2.45
N THR A 91 17.30 -9.80 -1.54
CA THR A 91 17.22 -10.03 -0.09
C THR A 91 15.84 -10.54 0.35
N VAL A 92 14.76 -9.86 -0.06
CA VAL A 92 13.41 -10.29 0.33
C VAL A 92 12.99 -11.58 -0.38
N LEU A 93 13.44 -11.81 -1.61
CA LEU A 93 13.20 -13.07 -2.32
C LEU A 93 13.88 -14.25 -1.63
N ASP A 94 15.12 -14.09 -1.18
CA ASP A 94 15.84 -15.13 -0.44
C ASP A 94 15.10 -15.51 0.86
N LEU A 95 14.58 -14.51 1.59
CA LEU A 95 13.75 -14.73 2.77
C LEU A 95 12.46 -15.50 2.42
N ILE A 96 11.75 -15.11 1.36
CA ILE A 96 10.53 -15.78 0.92
C ILE A 96 10.81 -17.22 0.49
N ASN A 97 11.88 -17.46 -0.28
CA ASN A 97 12.28 -18.79 -0.73
C ASN A 97 12.71 -19.73 0.41
N ALA A 98 13.23 -19.17 1.51
CA ALA A 98 13.53 -19.95 2.71
C ALA A 98 12.26 -20.35 3.50
N HIS A 99 11.15 -19.61 3.34
CA HIS A 99 9.92 -19.78 4.12
C HIS A 99 8.62 -19.75 3.27
N PRO A 100 8.53 -20.46 2.14
CA PRO A 100 7.45 -20.29 1.17
C PRO A 100 6.06 -20.66 1.73
N THR A 101 6.01 -21.57 2.71
CA THR A 101 4.75 -21.97 3.36
C THR A 101 4.32 -21.02 4.48
N LYS A 102 5.16 -20.05 4.86
CA LYS A 102 4.88 -19.05 5.91
C LYS A 102 4.56 -17.67 5.34
N VAL A 103 4.69 -17.49 4.02
CA VAL A 103 4.38 -16.25 3.33
C VAL A 103 3.31 -16.57 2.31
N ASP A 104 2.11 -16.01 2.47
CA ASP A 104 1.10 -16.13 1.40
C ASP A 104 1.30 -15.05 0.33
N GLY A 105 1.93 -13.92 0.67
CA GLY A 105 2.33 -12.97 -0.34
C GLY A 105 3.14 -11.80 0.19
N ILE A 106 3.51 -10.91 -0.73
CA ILE A 106 4.17 -9.64 -0.44
C ILE A 106 3.39 -8.50 -1.08
N LYS A 107 3.09 -7.47 -0.28
CA LYS A 107 2.65 -6.17 -0.78
C LYS A 107 3.85 -5.29 -1.05
N VAL A 108 3.92 -4.71 -2.24
CA VAL A 108 5.02 -3.83 -2.67
C VAL A 108 4.49 -2.44 -2.98
N SER A 109 4.97 -1.44 -2.27
CA SER A 109 4.56 -0.03 -2.42
C SER A 109 5.76 0.84 -2.81
N LEU A 110 6.28 0.60 -4.02
CA LEU A 110 7.43 1.32 -4.59
C LEU A 110 7.04 2.31 -5.71
N LEU A 111 5.76 2.31 -6.13
CA LEU A 111 5.23 3.14 -7.23
C LEU A 111 6.01 2.99 -8.55
N ASN A 112 6.50 1.78 -8.82
CA ASN A 112 7.23 1.43 -10.02
C ASN A 112 6.77 0.06 -10.52
N ALA A 113 6.04 0.06 -11.64
CA ALA A 113 5.46 -1.14 -12.22
C ALA A 113 6.53 -2.15 -12.68
N ASP A 114 7.69 -1.69 -13.17
CA ASP A 114 8.75 -2.59 -13.66
C ASP A 114 9.36 -3.40 -12.52
N TYR A 115 9.59 -2.78 -11.35
CA TYR A 115 10.05 -3.49 -10.15
C TYR A 115 9.02 -4.49 -9.63
N GLU A 116 7.73 -4.15 -9.71
CA GLU A 116 6.67 -5.07 -9.33
C GLU A 116 6.60 -6.28 -10.28
N ILE A 117 6.68 -6.04 -11.58
CA ILE A 117 6.65 -7.08 -12.61
C ILE A 117 7.86 -8.00 -12.50
N ASP A 118 9.06 -7.46 -12.25
CA ASP A 118 10.26 -8.28 -12.01
C ASP A 118 10.07 -9.16 -10.78
N LEU A 119 9.62 -8.59 -9.66
CA LEU A 119 9.43 -9.33 -8.42
C LEU A 119 8.38 -10.44 -8.56
N ARG A 120 7.19 -10.16 -9.13
CA ARG A 120 6.13 -11.18 -9.25
C ARG A 120 6.55 -12.38 -10.08
N ARG A 121 7.40 -12.18 -11.10
CA ARG A 121 7.92 -13.27 -11.96
C ARG A 121 8.95 -14.15 -11.25
N ARG A 122 9.53 -13.67 -10.16
CA ARG A 122 10.58 -14.35 -9.38
C ARG A 122 10.06 -14.98 -8.09
N LEU A 123 8.81 -14.72 -7.69
CA LEU A 123 8.19 -15.32 -6.51
C LEU A 123 8.02 -16.84 -6.67
N PRO A 124 8.22 -17.63 -5.59
CA PRO A 124 7.98 -19.06 -5.64
C PRO A 124 6.48 -19.38 -5.79
N PRO A 125 6.12 -20.54 -6.37
CA PRO A 125 4.73 -20.93 -6.54
C PRO A 125 3.92 -20.87 -5.24
N GLY A 126 2.73 -20.28 -5.31
CA GLY A 126 1.82 -20.13 -4.16
C GLY A 126 2.02 -18.84 -3.35
N VAL A 127 3.10 -18.08 -3.59
CA VAL A 127 3.30 -16.77 -2.98
C VAL A 127 2.77 -15.68 -3.92
N ARG A 128 1.80 -14.92 -3.45
CA ARG A 128 1.13 -13.85 -4.18
C ARG A 128 1.97 -12.58 -4.17
N LEU A 129 1.89 -11.82 -5.26
CA LEU A 129 2.25 -10.41 -5.22
C LEU A 129 0.97 -9.59 -5.08
N TYR A 130 0.86 -8.80 -4.03
CA TYR A 130 -0.20 -7.82 -3.85
C TYR A 130 0.31 -6.46 -4.33
N THR A 131 -0.25 -5.90 -5.39
CA THR A 131 0.11 -4.56 -5.82
C THR A 131 -0.23 -3.56 -4.72
N GLY A 132 0.76 -2.74 -4.37
CA GLY A 132 0.63 -1.54 -3.57
C GLY A 132 0.96 -0.29 -4.39
N ASP A 133 0.90 -0.40 -5.71
CA ASP A 133 1.19 0.67 -6.68
C ASP A 133 -0.11 1.40 -7.07
N ASP A 134 -0.42 2.46 -6.33
CA ASP A 134 -1.60 3.30 -6.59
C ASP A 134 -1.46 4.16 -7.88
N PHE A 135 -0.36 4.06 -8.64
CA PHE A 135 -0.16 4.74 -9.93
C PHE A 135 -0.46 3.87 -11.15
N ASN A 136 -0.28 2.56 -11.02
CA ASN A 136 -0.26 1.61 -12.14
C ASN A 136 -1.16 0.37 -11.93
N TYR A 137 -1.91 0.33 -10.82
CA TYR A 137 -2.73 -0.81 -10.40
C TYR A 137 -3.62 -1.44 -11.49
N PRO A 138 -4.29 -0.72 -12.42
CA PRO A 138 -5.18 -1.41 -13.35
C PRO A 138 -4.46 -2.38 -14.27
N ASP A 139 -3.27 -2.00 -14.76
CA ASP A 139 -2.49 -2.85 -15.64
C ASP A 139 -1.80 -3.98 -14.86
N LEU A 140 -1.36 -3.70 -13.63
CA LEU A 140 -0.73 -4.69 -12.76
C LEU A 140 -1.72 -5.80 -12.35
N ILE A 141 -2.97 -5.42 -12.04
CA ILE A 141 -4.07 -6.34 -11.71
C ILE A 141 -4.55 -7.12 -12.94
N LYS A 142 -4.69 -6.46 -14.10
CA LYS A 142 -5.06 -7.12 -15.35
C LYS A 142 -3.99 -8.14 -15.77
N GLY A 143 -2.73 -7.84 -15.49
CA GLY A 143 -1.59 -8.71 -15.75
C GLY A 143 -1.09 -8.66 -17.20
N ASP A 144 -0.12 -9.54 -17.45
CA ASP A 144 0.49 -9.80 -18.75
C ASP A 144 0.45 -11.29 -19.07
N GLU A 145 1.09 -11.71 -20.17
CA GLU A 145 1.15 -13.12 -20.59
C GLU A 145 1.82 -14.05 -19.56
N SER A 146 2.60 -13.51 -18.63
CA SER A 146 3.32 -14.28 -17.59
C SER A 146 2.59 -14.31 -16.25
N GLY A 147 1.65 -13.40 -15.99
CA GLY A 147 0.85 -13.39 -14.76
C GLY A 147 0.29 -12.02 -14.40
N HIS A 148 -0.37 -11.96 -13.24
CA HIS A 148 -0.97 -10.76 -12.68
C HIS A 148 -0.57 -10.57 -11.22
N SER A 149 -0.88 -9.40 -10.69
CA SER A 149 -0.78 -9.07 -9.27
C SER A 149 -2.17 -9.10 -8.64
N ASP A 150 -2.30 -9.66 -7.43
CA ASP A 150 -3.45 -9.39 -6.56
C ASP A 150 -3.40 -7.94 -6.07
N ALA A 151 -4.37 -7.47 -5.27
CA ALA A 151 -4.44 -6.07 -4.86
C ALA A 151 -4.54 -5.87 -3.35
N LEU A 152 -3.72 -4.95 -2.81
CA LEU A 152 -3.86 -4.40 -1.47
C LEU A 152 -3.52 -2.90 -1.51
N LEU A 153 -4.47 -2.09 -1.98
CA LEU A 153 -4.26 -0.71 -2.40
C LEU A 153 -4.93 0.31 -1.49
N GLY A 154 -4.34 1.49 -1.37
CA GLY A 154 -4.98 2.61 -0.68
C GLY A 154 -6.09 3.21 -1.54
N ILE A 155 -5.88 3.32 -2.85
CA ILE A 155 -6.87 3.90 -3.76
C ILE A 155 -8.20 3.13 -3.76
N PHE A 156 -8.17 1.80 -3.55
CA PHE A 156 -9.39 0.97 -3.48
C PHE A 156 -10.38 1.42 -2.41
N ASP A 157 -9.94 2.15 -1.37
CA ASP A 157 -10.84 2.84 -0.43
C ASP A 157 -11.66 3.93 -1.16
N GLY A 158 -10.96 4.86 -1.83
CA GLY A 158 -11.58 5.97 -2.54
C GLY A 158 -12.34 5.60 -3.82
N ILE A 159 -12.07 4.43 -4.39
CA ILE A 159 -12.68 3.95 -5.65
C ILE A 159 -13.41 2.61 -5.50
N ALA A 160 -13.83 2.26 -4.28
CA ALA A 160 -14.36 0.92 -3.97
C ALA A 160 -15.45 0.44 -4.94
N ARG A 161 -16.36 1.32 -5.35
CA ARG A 161 -17.45 1.01 -6.27
C ARG A 161 -16.99 0.65 -7.69
N PRO A 162 -16.29 1.52 -8.45
CA PRO A 162 -15.78 1.15 -9.77
C PRO A 162 -14.78 -0.01 -9.70
N ALA A 163 -13.92 -0.08 -8.66
CA ALA A 163 -12.99 -1.21 -8.51
C ALA A 163 -13.73 -2.54 -8.34
N SER A 164 -14.77 -2.61 -7.49
CA SER A 164 -15.55 -3.84 -7.30
C SER A 164 -16.24 -4.30 -8.59
N GLN A 165 -16.80 -3.37 -9.36
CA GLN A 165 -17.45 -3.68 -10.62
C GLN A 165 -16.46 -4.13 -11.70
N ALA A 166 -15.31 -3.45 -11.78
CA ALA A 166 -14.24 -3.81 -12.70
C ALA A 166 -13.68 -5.21 -12.40
N LEU A 167 -13.38 -5.52 -11.13
CA LEU A 167 -12.87 -6.84 -10.74
C LEU A 167 -13.86 -7.96 -11.09
N ARG A 168 -15.17 -7.76 -10.91
CA ARG A 168 -16.19 -8.73 -11.36
C ARG A 168 -16.22 -8.92 -12.88
N ALA A 169 -16.00 -7.84 -13.63
CA ALA A 169 -15.90 -7.93 -15.08
C ALA A 169 -14.66 -8.74 -15.49
N LEU A 170 -13.52 -8.48 -14.84
CA LEU A 170 -12.27 -9.21 -15.03
C LEU A 170 -12.43 -10.71 -14.73
N ASP A 171 -13.13 -11.09 -13.65
CA ASP A 171 -13.44 -12.50 -13.31
C ASP A 171 -14.17 -13.24 -14.44
N THR A 172 -14.92 -12.52 -15.27
CA THR A 172 -15.67 -13.06 -16.41
C THR A 172 -14.99 -12.85 -17.76
N GLY A 173 -13.80 -12.26 -17.79
CA GLY A 173 -13.05 -11.95 -19.01
C GLY A 173 -13.55 -10.74 -19.80
N ASP A 174 -14.44 -9.90 -19.23
CA ASP A 174 -14.92 -8.67 -19.86
C ASP A 174 -13.92 -7.53 -19.64
N LEU A 175 -12.87 -7.54 -20.48
CA LEU A 175 -11.79 -6.54 -20.44
C LEU A 175 -12.26 -5.13 -20.84
N ASP A 176 -13.26 -5.02 -21.71
CA ASP A 176 -13.81 -3.72 -22.14
C ASP A 176 -14.49 -3.01 -20.96
N THR A 177 -15.29 -3.74 -20.17
CA THR A 177 -15.88 -3.17 -18.95
C THR A 177 -14.83 -2.89 -17.89
N TYR A 178 -13.84 -3.77 -17.71
CA TYR A 178 -12.74 -3.54 -16.78
C TYR A 178 -12.01 -2.22 -17.11
N ASP A 179 -11.54 -2.07 -18.35
CA ASP A 179 -10.78 -0.90 -18.79
C ASP A 179 -11.64 0.37 -18.75
N ARG A 180 -12.91 0.30 -19.15
CA ARG A 180 -13.84 1.44 -19.07
C ARG A 180 -14.05 1.94 -17.64
N LEU A 181 -14.10 1.05 -16.66
CA LEU A 181 -14.31 1.41 -15.26
C LEU A 181 -13.02 1.86 -14.56
N MET A 182 -11.89 1.21 -14.83
CA MET A 182 -10.61 1.53 -14.17
C MET A 182 -9.91 2.75 -14.78
N THR A 183 -9.92 2.93 -16.11
CA THR A 183 -9.12 3.98 -16.77
C THR A 183 -9.37 5.39 -16.21
N PRO A 184 -10.62 5.84 -15.99
CA PRO A 184 -10.89 7.17 -15.45
C PRO A 184 -10.34 7.39 -14.02
N THR A 185 -10.17 6.30 -13.26
CA THR A 185 -9.72 6.36 -11.86
C THR A 185 -8.21 6.59 -11.72
N ILE A 186 -7.43 6.35 -12.79
CA ILE A 186 -5.97 6.48 -12.78
C ILE A 186 -5.56 7.93 -12.49
N ALA A 187 -6.18 8.90 -13.17
CA ALA A 187 -5.87 10.32 -12.98
C ALA A 187 -6.18 10.78 -11.56
N LEU A 188 -7.33 10.38 -11.01
CA LEU A 188 -7.70 10.63 -9.62
C LEU A 188 -6.67 10.05 -8.66
N SER A 189 -6.29 8.78 -8.86
CA SER A 189 -5.33 8.10 -7.98
C SER A 189 -3.97 8.78 -7.98
N ARG A 190 -3.42 9.03 -9.18
CA ARG A 190 -2.12 9.70 -9.32
C ARG A 190 -2.12 11.08 -8.68
N HIS A 191 -3.23 11.80 -8.77
CA HIS A 191 -3.40 13.09 -8.09
C HIS A 191 -3.41 12.93 -6.57
N ILE A 192 -4.22 12.04 -6.00
CA ILE A 192 -4.26 11.78 -4.55
C ILE A 192 -2.87 11.43 -4.00
N PHE A 193 -2.12 10.60 -4.72
CA PHE A 193 -0.82 10.08 -4.32
C PHE A 193 0.36 10.92 -4.84
N GLU A 194 0.13 12.11 -5.39
CA GLU A 194 1.19 13.00 -5.87
C GLU A 194 2.15 13.41 -4.73
N ARG A 195 3.31 13.97 -5.07
CA ARG A 195 4.27 14.40 -4.04
C ARG A 195 3.71 15.57 -3.20
N PRO A 196 3.94 15.60 -1.87
CA PRO A 196 4.51 14.54 -1.04
C PRO A 196 3.54 13.36 -0.84
N THR A 197 3.95 12.17 -1.29
CA THR A 197 3.06 11.00 -1.41
C THR A 197 2.51 10.55 -0.06
N PHE A 198 3.27 10.66 1.03
CA PHE A 198 2.81 10.31 2.38
C PHE A 198 1.56 11.07 2.86
N ASN A 199 1.18 12.18 2.20
CA ASN A 199 -0.06 12.92 2.46
C ASN A 199 -1.29 12.40 1.70
N TYR A 200 -1.20 11.29 0.96
CA TYR A 200 -2.31 10.73 0.17
C TYR A 200 -3.59 10.49 1.00
N LYS A 201 -3.43 10.17 2.29
CA LYS A 201 -4.55 9.90 3.22
C LYS A 201 -5.50 11.09 3.34
N THR A 202 -5.00 12.31 3.18
CA THR A 202 -5.83 13.52 3.16
C THR A 202 -6.82 13.50 2.01
N GLY A 203 -6.39 13.07 0.82
CA GLY A 203 -7.27 12.92 -0.34
C GLY A 203 -8.32 11.83 -0.16
N LEU A 204 -7.94 10.67 0.40
CA LEU A 204 -8.88 9.57 0.67
C LEU A 204 -9.94 9.97 1.71
N VAL A 205 -9.54 10.59 2.82
CA VAL A 205 -10.49 11.08 3.83
C VAL A 205 -11.37 12.19 3.27
N PHE A 206 -10.84 13.03 2.40
CA PHE A 206 -11.65 14.04 1.71
C PHE A 206 -12.72 13.40 0.81
N LEU A 207 -12.39 12.36 0.04
CA LEU A 207 -13.38 11.59 -0.73
C LEU A 207 -14.44 10.95 0.16
N ALA A 208 -14.03 10.32 1.27
CA ALA A 208 -14.96 9.74 2.24
C ALA A 208 -15.91 10.80 2.82
N TYR A 209 -15.41 12.00 3.12
CA TYR A 209 -16.22 13.14 3.52
C TYR A 209 -17.16 13.59 2.40
N LEU A 210 -16.71 13.74 1.15
CA LEU A 210 -17.60 14.13 0.05
C LEU A 210 -18.75 13.13 -0.17
N ASN A 211 -18.48 11.84 0.01
CA ASN A 211 -19.44 10.75 -0.18
C ASN A 211 -20.29 10.40 1.05
N GLY A 212 -20.24 11.19 2.14
CA GLY A 212 -21.13 10.95 3.26
C GLY A 212 -20.69 9.83 4.22
N HIS A 213 -19.50 9.25 4.07
CA HIS A 213 -19.02 8.18 4.96
C HIS A 213 -18.62 8.68 6.36
N GLN A 214 -18.43 10.00 6.49
CA GLN A 214 -18.16 10.71 7.74
C GLN A 214 -18.72 12.13 7.67
N ASP A 215 -19.08 12.73 8.80
CA ASP A 215 -19.77 14.04 8.84
C ASP A 215 -18.84 15.25 8.95
N HIS A 216 -17.53 15.03 9.06
CA HIS A 216 -16.53 16.09 9.17
C HIS A 216 -15.28 15.79 8.35
N PHE A 217 -14.59 16.83 7.88
CA PHE A 217 -13.24 16.70 7.33
C PHE A 217 -12.21 17.02 8.42
N ARG A 218 -11.89 16.00 9.24
CA ARG A 218 -10.90 16.05 10.32
C ARG A 218 -10.13 14.74 10.36
N MET A 219 -8.83 14.81 10.62
CA MET A 219 -7.94 13.65 10.61
C MET A 219 -7.12 13.56 11.90
N VAL A 220 -6.73 12.34 12.24
CA VAL A 220 -5.72 12.10 13.29
C VAL A 220 -4.46 12.90 12.96
N GLY A 221 -3.92 13.59 13.96
CA GLY A 221 -2.73 14.43 13.79
C GLY A 221 -2.98 15.75 13.05
N GLY A 222 -4.23 16.14 12.78
CA GLY A 222 -4.55 17.39 12.08
C GLY A 222 -4.16 17.40 10.60
N LEU A 223 -4.07 16.20 9.99
CA LEU A 223 -3.59 16.04 8.61
C LEU A 223 -4.60 16.48 7.54
N GLU A 224 -5.79 16.96 7.91
CA GLU A 224 -6.76 17.51 6.95
C GLU A 224 -6.22 18.74 6.20
N THR A 225 -5.20 19.43 6.73
CA THR A 225 -4.55 20.58 6.09
C THR A 225 -3.27 20.22 5.33
N ALA A 226 -2.96 18.93 5.18
CA ALA A 226 -1.71 18.48 4.53
C ALA A 226 -1.74 18.58 2.99
N ARG A 227 -2.91 18.92 2.43
CA ARG A 227 -3.13 19.28 1.03
C ARG A 227 -3.84 20.64 0.97
N ASP A 228 -3.49 21.45 -0.01
CA ASP A 228 -4.07 22.78 -0.17
C ASP A 228 -5.43 22.76 -0.91
N ALA A 229 -6.11 23.90 -0.93
CA ALA A 229 -7.41 24.03 -1.57
C ALA A 229 -7.36 23.77 -3.09
N ALA A 230 -6.23 24.06 -3.75
CA ALA A 230 -6.06 23.81 -5.18
C ALA A 230 -6.02 22.30 -5.46
N HIS A 231 -5.26 21.55 -4.67
CA HIS A 231 -5.22 20.10 -4.71
C HIS A 231 -6.60 19.49 -4.45
N LEU A 232 -7.32 19.94 -3.43
CA LEU A 232 -8.65 19.43 -3.11
C LEU A 232 -9.69 19.76 -4.20
N THR A 233 -9.56 20.92 -4.85
CA THR A 233 -10.40 21.30 -6.00
C THR A 233 -10.19 20.39 -7.19
N GLU A 234 -8.94 20.12 -7.54
CA GLU A 234 -8.62 19.21 -8.64
C GLU A 234 -9.03 17.77 -8.33
N LEU A 235 -8.83 17.32 -7.08
CA LEU A 235 -9.30 16.02 -6.61
C LEU A 235 -10.80 15.88 -6.80
N TYR A 236 -11.59 16.88 -6.40
CA TYR A 236 -13.05 16.85 -6.57
C TYR A 236 -13.45 16.74 -8.05
N ARG A 237 -12.81 17.51 -8.94
CA ARG A 237 -13.05 17.43 -10.38
C ARG A 237 -12.73 16.04 -10.94
N LEU A 238 -11.57 15.47 -10.56
CA LEU A 238 -11.15 14.14 -10.99
C LEU A 238 -12.07 13.04 -10.43
N ALA A 239 -12.60 13.22 -9.22
CA ALA A 239 -13.55 12.29 -8.61
C ALA A 239 -14.88 12.22 -9.38
N GLN A 240 -15.35 13.36 -9.88
CA GLN A 240 -16.53 13.41 -10.74
C GLN A 240 -16.28 12.68 -12.07
N ILE A 241 -15.11 12.88 -12.69
CA ILE A 241 -14.73 12.19 -13.93
C ILE A 241 -14.57 10.69 -13.72
N ALA A 242 -13.99 10.29 -12.59
CA ALA A 242 -13.81 8.90 -12.21
C ALA A 242 -15.12 8.18 -11.83
N GLY A 243 -16.23 8.92 -11.69
CA GLY A 243 -17.53 8.36 -11.31
C GLY A 243 -17.58 7.83 -9.88
N VAL A 244 -16.79 8.41 -8.97
CA VAL A 244 -16.70 7.97 -7.56
C VAL A 244 -17.46 8.89 -6.60
N ILE A 245 -18.21 9.86 -7.11
CA ILE A 245 -19.12 10.70 -6.33
C ILE A 245 -20.52 10.08 -6.38
N ASP A 246 -21.02 9.63 -5.23
CA ASP A 246 -22.32 8.96 -5.15
C ASP A 246 -23.50 9.95 -5.14
N ASP A 247 -23.36 11.07 -4.43
CA ASP A 247 -24.34 12.15 -4.36
C ASP A 247 -23.68 13.50 -4.74
N PRO A 248 -23.88 13.99 -5.98
CA PRO A 248 -23.29 15.24 -6.45
C PRO A 248 -23.74 16.49 -5.67
N ASP A 249 -24.95 16.51 -5.13
CA ASP A 249 -25.48 17.67 -4.41
C ASP A 249 -24.85 17.73 -3.00
N LEU A 250 -24.79 16.60 -2.30
CA LEU A 250 -24.10 16.49 -1.02
C LEU A 250 -22.61 16.82 -1.16
N ALA A 251 -21.94 16.20 -2.14
CA ALA A 251 -20.52 16.44 -2.39
C ALA A 251 -20.26 17.90 -2.74
N GLY A 252 -21.10 18.52 -3.58
CA GLY A 252 -20.98 19.93 -3.94
C GLY A 252 -21.18 20.88 -2.75
N ALA A 253 -22.12 20.58 -1.85
CA ALA A 253 -22.32 21.35 -0.62
C ALA A 253 -21.12 21.22 0.33
N ARG A 254 -20.65 19.99 0.56
CA ARG A 254 -19.50 19.68 1.42
C ARG A 254 -18.19 20.26 0.87
N PHE A 255 -17.96 20.16 -0.43
CA PHE A 255 -16.82 20.77 -1.11
C PHE A 255 -16.73 22.27 -0.81
N LYS A 256 -17.84 23.01 -0.99
CA LYS A 256 -17.89 24.46 -0.73
C LYS A 256 -17.52 24.81 0.72
N THR A 257 -17.88 23.98 1.70
CA THR A 257 -17.50 24.25 3.11
C THR A 257 -16.01 24.15 3.39
N VAL A 258 -15.26 23.43 2.55
CA VAL A 258 -13.81 23.18 2.73
C VAL A 258 -12.95 24.17 1.95
N VAL A 259 -13.38 24.57 0.75
CA VAL A 259 -12.58 25.44 -0.13
C VAL A 259 -13.02 26.91 -0.16
N ALA A 260 -14.17 27.26 0.43
CA ALA A 260 -14.61 28.65 0.57
C ALA A 260 -13.87 29.36 1.70
#